data_AF-A0A9X1ITX3-F1
#
_entry.id   AF-A0A9X1ITX3-F1
#
_cell.length_a   1.000
_cell.length_b   1.000
_cell.length_c   1.000
_cell.angle_alpha   90.00
_cell.angle_beta   90.00
_cell.angle_gamma   90.00
#
_symmetry.space_group_name_H-M   'P 1'
#
loop_
_entity.id
_entity.type
_entity.pdbx_description
1 polymer ?
#
loop_
_entity_poly.entity_id
_entity_poly.type
_entity_poly.pdbx_seq_one_letter_code
_entity_poly.pdbx_strand_id
1 'polypeptide(L)'
;MSTKNTDKPYIMIPNAIVRNNGISNMSKMIYTSLAMSRNINQTRLFQQTSINGLLGLVGFKQRTENQNMAKQGLIELEELNIISIYSDLALSKEIKPIYLKGSTMFFVKFNNDFVYSEEFLSRFEDEEIDKELINSGFTYTTVYIDDAVELFTFESKHSRVNIISFYLMAVSRALIGDKGDKYSTEKIESITKYANINEKTVSTYISALFDSKLLFKLTLREITKTGEIRDHNVYSRWCERDNITWKIESNDWFMNKTLFKIGDKELSETERNYLKNKSRKLHGLSEIY
;
A
#
# COMPACT_ATOMS: atom_id res chain seq x y z
N MET A 1 1.81 -7.10 27.82
CA MET A 1 1.43 -5.68 27.96
C MET A 1 1.00 -5.17 26.61
N SER A 2 -0.25 -4.74 26.49
CA SER A 2 -0.85 -4.21 25.27
C SER A 2 -0.48 -2.74 25.14
N THR A 3 0.52 -2.41 24.32
CA THR A 3 0.56 -1.09 23.68
C THR A 3 -0.25 -1.24 22.40
N LYS A 4 -1.56 -1.00 22.49
CA LYS A 4 -2.37 -0.83 21.28
C LYS A 4 -1.70 0.25 20.44
N ASN A 5 -1.12 -0.16 19.32
CA ASN A 5 -0.55 0.74 18.31
C ASN A 5 -1.66 1.49 17.54
N THR A 6 -2.82 1.72 18.16
CA THR A 6 -4.02 2.35 17.57
C THR A 6 -3.89 3.85 17.46
N ASP A 7 -2.90 4.45 18.13
CA ASP A 7 -2.73 5.89 18.23
C ASP A 7 -1.75 6.45 17.18
N LYS A 8 -1.12 5.58 16.38
CA LYS A 8 -0.23 6.04 15.31
C LYS A 8 -1.05 6.60 14.15
N PRO A 9 -0.75 7.82 13.67
CA PRO A 9 -1.48 8.40 12.57
C PRO A 9 -1.24 7.59 11.29
N TYR A 10 -2.31 7.37 10.54
CA TYR A 10 -2.27 6.65 9.28
C TYR A 10 -3.14 7.35 8.24
N ILE A 11 -2.87 7.05 6.97
CA ILE A 11 -3.66 7.49 5.83
C ILE A 11 -4.54 6.36 5.32
N MET A 12 -5.70 6.73 4.78
CA MET A 12 -6.61 5.83 4.07
C MET A 12 -6.60 6.19 2.59
N ILE A 13 -6.36 5.20 1.74
CA ILE A 13 -6.32 5.34 0.29
C ILE A 13 -7.39 4.40 -0.28
N PRO A 14 -8.37 4.88 -1.07
CA PRO A 14 -9.40 4.04 -1.63
C PRO A 14 -8.81 2.87 -2.44
N ASN A 15 -9.33 1.66 -2.22
CA ASN A 15 -8.94 0.49 -3.02
C ASN A 15 -9.41 0.61 -4.46
N ALA A 16 -10.42 1.44 -4.73
CA ALA A 16 -10.78 1.85 -6.08
C ALA A 16 -9.65 2.58 -6.85
N ILE A 17 -8.64 3.09 -6.11
CA ILE A 17 -7.41 3.68 -6.66
C ILE A 17 -6.25 2.68 -6.60
N VAL A 18 -6.03 2.05 -5.43
CA VAL A 18 -4.89 1.13 -5.25
C VAL A 18 -5.00 -0.09 -6.17
N ARG A 19 -6.19 -0.72 -6.19
CA ARG A 19 -6.49 -1.97 -6.89
C ARG A 19 -7.11 -1.75 -8.27
N ASN A 20 -6.69 -0.69 -8.95
CA ASN A 20 -7.15 -0.32 -10.29
C ASN A 20 -5.94 -0.10 -11.20
N ASN A 21 -5.74 -0.96 -12.20
CA ASN A 21 -4.62 -0.83 -13.14
C ASN A 21 -4.91 0.13 -14.30
N GLY A 22 -6.16 0.57 -14.46
CA GLY A 22 -6.55 1.68 -15.34
C GLY A 22 -6.11 3.04 -14.82
N ILE A 23 -5.63 3.11 -13.57
CA ILE A 23 -5.01 4.31 -12.98
C ILE A 23 -3.49 4.15 -12.95
N SER A 24 -2.76 5.12 -13.48
CA SER A 24 -1.30 5.05 -13.54
C SER A 24 -0.63 5.05 -12.16
N ASN A 25 0.53 4.39 -12.07
CA ASN A 25 1.34 4.36 -10.83
C ASN A 25 1.81 5.76 -10.40
N MET A 26 1.98 6.68 -11.36
CA MET A 26 2.27 8.09 -11.07
C MET A 26 1.09 8.75 -10.35
N SER A 27 -0.14 8.55 -10.82
CA SER A 27 -1.36 9.04 -10.17
C SER A 27 -1.59 8.44 -8.79
N LYS A 28 -1.34 7.13 -8.62
CA LYS A 28 -1.40 6.48 -7.30
C LYS A 28 -0.42 7.10 -6.31
N MET A 29 0.82 7.36 -6.75
CA MET A 29 1.83 8.03 -5.93
C MET A 29 1.41 9.45 -5.56
N ILE A 30 0.94 10.24 -6.53
CA ILE A 30 0.49 11.63 -6.29
C ILE A 30 -0.69 11.66 -5.31
N TYR A 31 -1.69 10.81 -5.52
CA TYR A 31 -2.83 10.70 -4.62
C TYR A 31 -2.38 10.34 -3.20
N THR A 32 -1.47 9.36 -3.07
CA THR A 32 -0.92 8.94 -1.78
C THR A 32 -0.19 10.10 -1.07
N SER A 33 0.60 10.87 -1.80
CA SER A 33 1.32 12.06 -1.28
C SER A 33 0.35 13.16 -0.83
N LEU A 34 -0.70 13.42 -1.62
CA LEU A 34 -1.76 14.35 -1.28
C LEU A 34 -2.54 13.89 -0.03
N ALA A 35 -2.88 12.61 0.06
CA ALA A 35 -3.59 12.02 1.19
C ALA A 35 -2.77 12.06 2.49
N MET A 36 -1.45 11.84 2.39
CA MET A 36 -0.51 12.03 3.50
C MET A 36 -0.53 13.47 3.99
N SER A 37 -0.41 14.43 3.07
CA SER A 37 -0.37 15.85 3.40
C SER A 37 -1.69 16.34 4.02
N ARG A 38 -2.84 15.81 3.57
CA ARG A 38 -4.17 16.10 4.14
C ARG A 38 -4.26 15.70 5.62
N ASN A 39 -3.75 14.52 5.99
CA ASN A 39 -3.86 14.01 7.36
C ASN A 39 -2.96 14.75 8.35
N ILE A 40 -1.86 15.34 7.89
CA ILE A 40 -0.99 16.20 8.72
C ILE A 40 -1.68 17.55 8.97
N ASN A 41 -2.40 18.08 7.98
CA ASN A 41 -3.07 19.37 8.04
C ASN A 41 -4.53 19.27 8.52
N GLN A 42 -4.76 18.64 9.68
CA GLN A 42 -6.06 18.26 10.29
C GLN A 42 -7.17 19.34 10.37
N THR A 43 -6.91 20.57 9.91
CA THR A 43 -7.84 21.71 9.95
C THR A 43 -8.44 22.09 8.60
N ARG A 44 -8.06 21.44 7.48
CA ARG A 44 -8.52 21.86 6.13
C ARG A 44 -9.15 20.73 5.32
N LEU A 45 -10.30 21.02 4.72
CA LEU A 45 -11.02 20.19 3.73
C LEU A 45 -10.24 20.02 2.39
N PHE A 46 -9.05 20.60 2.28
CA PHE A 46 -8.26 20.68 1.06
C PHE A 46 -6.76 20.72 1.36
N GLN A 47 -5.95 20.25 0.41
CA GLN A 47 -4.49 20.27 0.51
C GLN A 47 -3.90 21.38 -0.37
N GLN A 48 -3.08 22.26 0.21
CA GLN A 48 -2.33 23.28 -0.55
C GLN A 48 -0.97 22.70 -0.99
N THR A 49 -0.63 22.78 -2.27
CA THR A 49 0.66 22.29 -2.79
C THR A 49 1.04 22.95 -4.12
N SER A 50 2.14 22.51 -4.73
CA SER A 50 2.54 22.79 -6.10
C SER A 50 3.08 21.51 -6.74
N ILE A 51 3.32 21.48 -8.05
CA ILE A 51 3.95 20.32 -8.71
C ILE A 51 5.34 20.06 -8.11
N ASN A 52 6.13 21.11 -7.86
CA ASN A 52 7.43 21.01 -7.21
C ASN A 52 7.33 20.52 -5.76
N GLY A 53 6.27 20.91 -5.05
CA GLY A 53 5.96 20.41 -3.71
C GLY A 53 5.65 18.91 -3.72
N LEU A 54 4.80 18.46 -4.64
CA LEU A 54 4.49 17.03 -4.83
C LEU A 54 5.74 16.21 -5.12
N LEU A 55 6.57 16.67 -6.07
CA LEU A 55 7.84 16.00 -6.41
C LEU A 55 8.81 15.98 -5.23
N GLY A 56 8.90 17.08 -4.48
CA GLY A 56 9.75 17.18 -3.30
C GLY A 56 9.37 16.17 -2.22
N LEU A 57 8.07 15.99 -1.96
CA LEU A 57 7.57 15.02 -0.97
C LEU A 57 7.95 13.58 -1.32
N VAL A 58 8.00 13.24 -2.61
CA VAL A 58 8.34 11.89 -3.09
C VAL A 58 9.81 11.76 -3.49
N GLY A 59 10.66 12.70 -3.09
CA GLY A 59 12.10 12.69 -3.34
C GLY A 59 12.52 12.76 -4.82
N PHE A 60 11.66 13.27 -5.70
CA PHE A 60 12.02 13.51 -7.11
C PHE A 60 12.71 14.86 -7.26
N LYS A 61 13.73 14.90 -8.13
CA LYS A 61 14.34 16.17 -8.56
C LYS A 61 13.31 16.96 -9.36
N GLN A 62 13.27 18.29 -9.19
CA GLN A 62 12.31 19.18 -9.85
C GLN A 62 12.67 19.49 -11.31
N ARG A 63 13.07 18.47 -12.08
CA ARG A 63 13.38 18.58 -13.51
C ARG A 63 12.09 18.63 -14.34
N THR A 64 12.15 19.25 -15.52
CA THR A 64 10.99 19.41 -16.43
C THR A 64 10.29 18.08 -16.74
N GLU A 65 11.05 17.01 -16.96
CA GLU A 65 10.50 15.67 -17.20
C GLU A 65 9.64 15.18 -16.03
N ASN A 66 10.15 15.25 -14.80
CA ASN A 66 9.41 14.86 -13.60
C ASN A 66 8.19 15.77 -13.37
N GLN A 67 8.32 17.07 -13.66
CA GLN A 67 7.18 18.01 -13.58
C GLN A 67 6.08 17.65 -14.58
N ASN A 68 6.45 17.24 -15.79
CA ASN A 68 5.50 16.79 -16.82
C ASN A 68 4.81 15.48 -16.41
N MET A 69 5.56 14.51 -15.87
CA MET A 69 4.97 13.28 -15.36
C MET A 69 4.00 13.53 -14.20
N ALA A 70 4.39 14.38 -13.24
CA ALA A 70 3.53 14.75 -12.12
C ALA A 70 2.28 15.52 -12.58
N LYS A 71 2.43 16.42 -13.55
CA LYS A 71 1.30 17.09 -14.19
C LYS A 71 0.36 16.08 -14.83
N GLN A 72 0.89 15.09 -15.55
CA GLN A 72 0.02 14.12 -16.21
C GLN A 72 -0.73 13.24 -15.22
N GLY A 73 -0.11 12.88 -14.10
CA GLY A 73 -0.85 12.19 -13.05
C GLY A 73 -1.94 13.07 -12.40
N LEU A 74 -1.72 14.37 -12.26
CA LEU A 74 -2.79 15.29 -11.82
C LEU A 74 -3.93 15.42 -12.84
N ILE A 75 -3.62 15.42 -14.15
CA ILE A 75 -4.63 15.42 -15.22
C ILE A 75 -5.49 14.17 -15.12
N GLU A 76 -4.88 12.99 -15.05
CA GLU A 76 -5.61 11.71 -14.93
C GLU A 76 -6.52 11.68 -13.69
N LEU A 77 -6.02 12.10 -12.52
CA LEU A 77 -6.83 12.16 -11.30
C LEU A 77 -8.02 13.15 -11.41
N GLU A 78 -7.86 14.24 -12.16
CA GLU A 78 -8.91 15.23 -12.40
C GLU A 78 -9.95 14.74 -13.41
N GLU A 79 -9.51 14.14 -14.53
CA GLU A 79 -10.37 13.56 -15.55
C GLU A 79 -11.24 12.41 -15.00
N LEU A 80 -10.68 11.61 -14.08
CA LEU A 80 -11.41 10.58 -13.35
C LEU A 80 -12.30 11.13 -12.23
N ASN A 81 -12.32 12.46 -12.03
CA ASN A 81 -13.06 13.14 -10.98
C ASN A 81 -12.70 12.65 -9.56
N ILE A 82 -11.48 12.14 -9.36
CA ILE A 82 -10.95 11.72 -8.06
C ILE A 82 -10.61 12.96 -7.21
N ILE A 83 -10.11 14.01 -7.88
CA ILE A 83 -9.81 15.30 -7.28
C ILE A 83 -10.34 16.45 -8.13
N SER A 84 -10.50 17.61 -7.50
CA SER A 84 -10.70 18.89 -8.16
C SER A 84 -9.64 19.89 -7.68
N ILE A 85 -9.12 20.72 -8.58
CA ILE A 85 -8.01 21.65 -8.29
C ILE A 85 -8.49 23.09 -8.39
N TYR A 86 -8.14 23.90 -7.39
CA TYR A 86 -8.54 25.30 -7.29
C TYR A 86 -7.33 26.22 -7.14
N SER A 87 -7.46 27.44 -7.68
CA SER A 87 -6.45 28.50 -7.54
C SER A 87 -6.53 29.27 -6.22
N ASP A 88 -7.63 29.13 -5.49
CA ASP A 88 -7.89 29.88 -4.26
C ASP A 88 -8.37 28.98 -3.12
N LEU A 89 -8.20 29.49 -1.90
CA LEU A 89 -8.53 28.82 -0.65
C LEU A 89 -10.03 28.60 -0.46
N ALA A 90 -10.86 29.48 -1.03
CA ALA A 90 -12.32 29.40 -0.93
C ALA A 90 -12.92 28.38 -1.91
N LEU A 91 -12.08 27.74 -2.72
CA LEU A 91 -12.46 26.76 -3.76
C LEU A 91 -13.46 27.36 -4.76
N SER A 92 -13.32 28.65 -5.06
CA SER A 92 -14.23 29.38 -5.95
C SER A 92 -13.83 29.32 -7.43
N LYS A 93 -12.53 29.16 -7.70
CA LYS A 93 -11.95 29.17 -9.05
C LYS A 93 -11.21 27.88 -9.32
N GLU A 94 -11.93 26.94 -9.91
CA GLU A 94 -11.37 25.69 -10.41
C GLU A 94 -10.37 25.97 -11.54
N ILE A 95 -9.27 25.22 -11.57
CA ILE A 95 -8.22 25.33 -12.58
C ILE A 95 -7.86 23.95 -13.10
N LYS A 96 -7.66 23.85 -14.42
CA LYS A 96 -7.23 22.60 -15.03
C LYS A 96 -5.73 22.35 -14.80
N PRO A 97 -5.32 21.11 -14.45
CA PRO A 97 -3.93 20.80 -14.16
C PRO A 97 -2.96 21.10 -15.33
N ILE A 98 -3.45 21.05 -16.56
CA ILE A 98 -2.68 21.35 -17.79
C ILE A 98 -1.99 22.74 -17.72
N TYR A 99 -2.64 23.72 -17.09
CA TYR A 99 -2.18 25.11 -16.99
C TYR A 99 -1.22 25.36 -15.82
N LEU A 100 -1.02 24.38 -14.93
CA LEU A 100 -0.13 24.52 -13.77
C LEU A 100 1.34 24.58 -14.20
N LYS A 101 2.10 25.53 -13.65
CA LYS A 101 3.56 25.54 -13.73
C LYS A 101 4.14 24.86 -12.48
N GLY A 102 5.41 24.47 -12.53
CA GLY A 102 6.09 23.75 -11.45
C GLY A 102 5.88 24.35 -10.05
N SER A 103 6.00 25.68 -9.93
CA SER A 103 5.86 26.42 -8.67
C SER A 103 4.48 27.02 -8.42
N THR A 104 3.52 26.86 -9.34
CA THR A 104 2.16 27.39 -9.15
C THR A 104 1.52 26.69 -7.97
N MET A 105 1.13 27.48 -6.96
CA MET A 105 0.39 26.97 -5.81
C MET A 105 -1.06 26.71 -6.19
N PHE A 106 -1.61 25.61 -5.71
CA PHE A 106 -2.99 25.21 -5.91
C PHE A 106 -3.54 24.47 -4.69
N PHE A 107 -4.86 24.36 -4.64
CA PHE A 107 -5.61 23.69 -3.58
C PHE A 107 -6.33 22.47 -4.17
N VAL A 108 -6.22 21.32 -3.51
CA VAL A 108 -6.83 20.07 -3.96
C VAL A 108 -7.99 19.72 -3.05
N LYS A 109 -9.18 19.54 -3.64
CA LYS A 109 -10.36 18.94 -3.01
C LYS A 109 -10.44 17.47 -3.44
N PHE A 110 -10.69 16.57 -2.49
CA PHE A 110 -10.89 15.15 -2.75
C PHE A 110 -12.38 14.84 -2.91
N ASN A 111 -12.74 14.08 -3.93
CA ASN A 111 -14.11 13.65 -4.17
C ASN A 111 -14.36 12.25 -3.58
N ASN A 112 -14.07 12.09 -2.29
CA ASN A 112 -14.06 10.77 -1.62
C ASN A 112 -15.39 10.02 -1.81
N ASP A 113 -16.52 10.68 -1.56
CA ASP A 113 -17.85 10.05 -1.63
C ASP A 113 -18.13 9.48 -3.02
N PHE A 114 -17.68 10.19 -4.06
CA PHE A 114 -17.78 9.74 -5.44
C PHE A 114 -16.86 8.54 -5.71
N VAL A 115 -15.60 8.57 -5.26
CA VAL A 115 -14.64 7.47 -5.45
C VAL A 115 -15.08 6.17 -4.77
N TYR A 116 -15.85 6.25 -3.68
CA TYR A 116 -16.44 5.09 -3.01
C TYR A 116 -17.79 4.63 -3.58
N SER A 117 -18.32 5.33 -4.59
CA SER A 117 -19.63 5.02 -5.17
C SER A 117 -19.55 3.90 -6.23
N GLU A 118 -20.65 3.18 -6.38
CA GLU A 118 -20.85 2.24 -7.51
C GLU A 118 -20.71 2.94 -8.86
N GLU A 119 -21.09 4.21 -8.95
CA GLU A 119 -20.93 4.99 -10.19
C GLU A 119 -19.46 5.07 -10.60
N PHE A 120 -18.55 5.36 -9.66
CA PHE A 120 -17.12 5.37 -9.97
C PHE A 120 -16.59 4.00 -10.37
N LEU A 121 -16.96 2.95 -9.64
CA LEU A 121 -16.54 1.57 -9.95
C LEU A 121 -17.04 1.11 -11.32
N SER A 122 -18.24 1.54 -11.73
CA SER A 122 -18.84 1.18 -13.02
C SER A 122 -18.13 1.78 -14.24
N ARG A 123 -17.25 2.77 -14.04
CA ARG A 123 -16.47 3.40 -15.13
C ARG A 123 -15.28 2.57 -15.60
N PHE A 124 -14.94 1.50 -14.87
CA PHE A 124 -13.81 0.64 -15.16
C PHE A 124 -14.30 -0.77 -15.48
N GLU A 125 -13.59 -1.43 -16.39
CA GLU A 125 -13.85 -2.83 -16.70
C GLU A 125 -13.46 -3.74 -15.51
N ASP A 126 -14.07 -4.92 -15.40
CA ASP A 126 -13.76 -5.88 -14.32
C ASP A 126 -12.30 -6.36 -14.35
N GLU A 127 -11.66 -6.28 -15.52
CA GLU A 127 -10.24 -6.57 -15.68
C GLU A 127 -9.36 -5.46 -15.11
N GLU A 128 -9.85 -4.23 -15.02
CA GLU A 128 -9.08 -3.08 -14.59
C GLU A 128 -9.04 -2.92 -13.08
N ILE A 129 -10.18 -3.19 -12.43
CA ILE A 129 -10.40 -2.93 -11.01
C ILE A 129 -10.89 -4.18 -10.26
N ASP A 130 -10.38 -4.38 -9.05
CA ASP A 130 -10.79 -5.49 -8.18
C ASP A 130 -12.14 -5.24 -7.49
N LYS A 131 -13.23 -5.25 -8.27
CA LYS A 131 -14.60 -5.00 -7.75
C LYS A 131 -15.01 -6.03 -6.71
N GLU A 132 -14.63 -7.30 -6.89
CA GLU A 132 -14.96 -8.38 -5.95
C GLU A 132 -14.41 -8.07 -4.55
N LEU A 133 -13.13 -7.71 -4.45
CA LEU A 133 -12.55 -7.36 -3.16
C LEU A 133 -13.20 -6.11 -2.56
N ILE A 134 -13.39 -5.07 -3.37
CA ILE A 134 -13.97 -3.80 -2.89
C ILE A 134 -15.38 -4.04 -2.35
N ASN A 135 -16.21 -4.79 -3.08
CA ASN A 135 -17.58 -5.12 -2.72
C ASN A 135 -17.67 -6.07 -1.50
N SER A 136 -16.60 -6.83 -1.22
CA SER A 136 -16.47 -7.63 0.00
C SER A 136 -16.14 -6.80 1.27
N GLY A 137 -16.03 -5.48 1.14
CA GLY A 137 -15.86 -4.55 2.26
C GLY A 137 -14.43 -4.03 2.46
N PHE A 138 -13.47 -4.46 1.63
CA PHE A 138 -12.12 -3.90 1.62
C PHE A 138 -12.08 -2.64 0.74
N THR A 139 -12.72 -1.57 1.19
CA THR A 139 -12.89 -0.34 0.40
C THR A 139 -11.65 0.55 0.41
N TYR A 140 -10.70 0.35 1.32
CA TYR A 140 -9.48 1.16 1.44
C TYR A 140 -8.26 0.35 1.85
N THR A 141 -7.08 0.84 1.46
CA THR A 141 -5.77 0.48 2.00
C THR A 141 -5.38 1.50 3.07
N THR A 142 -4.76 1.06 4.15
CA THR A 142 -4.22 1.95 5.20
C THR A 142 -2.70 1.97 5.15
N VAL A 143 -2.05 3.07 5.54
CA VAL A 143 -0.58 3.14 5.66
C VAL A 143 -0.23 4.09 6.81
N TYR A 144 0.64 3.68 7.74
CA TYR A 144 1.13 4.62 8.77
C TYR A 144 1.85 5.79 8.11
N ILE A 145 1.70 7.00 8.64
CA ILE A 145 2.35 8.18 8.05
C ILE A 145 3.88 8.00 8.02
N ASP A 146 4.47 7.44 9.08
CA ASP A 146 5.92 7.16 9.13
C ASP A 146 6.36 6.23 7.99
N ASP A 147 5.64 5.11 7.78
CA ASP A 147 5.92 4.17 6.68
C ASP A 147 5.78 4.86 5.31
N ALA A 148 4.81 5.77 5.14
CA ALA A 148 4.63 6.52 3.90
C ALA A 148 5.79 7.49 3.64
N VAL A 149 6.28 8.19 4.67
CA VAL A 149 7.45 9.07 4.58
C VAL A 149 8.70 8.27 4.22
N GLU A 150 8.93 7.14 4.89
CA GLU A 150 10.05 6.25 4.57
C GLU A 150 9.93 5.69 3.15
N LEU A 151 8.73 5.28 2.72
CA LEU A 151 8.48 4.80 1.35
C LEU A 151 8.73 5.87 0.27
N PHE A 152 8.50 7.14 0.58
CA PHE A 152 8.78 8.25 -0.33
C PHE A 152 10.25 8.67 -0.35
N THR A 153 10.98 8.45 0.75
CA THR A 153 12.36 8.92 0.92
C THR A 153 13.41 7.84 0.71
N PHE A 154 13.07 6.55 0.79
CA PHE A 154 14.07 5.49 0.64
C PHE A 154 14.70 5.49 -0.76
N GLU A 155 16.00 5.22 -0.78
CA GLU A 155 16.80 5.20 -1.99
C GLU A 155 16.74 3.82 -2.64
N SER A 156 16.38 3.79 -3.91
CA SER A 156 16.33 2.56 -4.69
C SER A 156 16.75 2.85 -6.13
N LYS A 157 17.42 1.87 -6.74
CA LYS A 157 17.69 1.87 -8.19
C LYS A 157 16.43 1.60 -9.03
N HIS A 158 15.35 1.18 -8.39
CA HIS A 158 14.10 0.82 -9.05
C HIS A 158 13.16 2.02 -9.17
N SER A 159 12.16 1.89 -10.06
CA SER A 159 11.11 2.90 -10.23
C SER A 159 10.33 3.10 -8.92
N ARG A 160 10.44 4.31 -8.34
CA ARG A 160 9.79 4.66 -7.07
C ARG A 160 8.27 4.57 -7.16
N VAL A 161 7.67 5.04 -8.27
CA VAL A 161 6.21 4.92 -8.49
C VAL A 161 5.73 3.48 -8.50
N ASN A 162 6.55 2.55 -9.03
CA ASN A 162 6.22 1.14 -9.08
C ASN A 162 6.40 0.47 -7.71
N ILE A 163 7.45 0.82 -6.95
CA ILE A 163 7.61 0.29 -5.59
C ILE A 163 6.47 0.75 -4.68
N ILE A 164 6.06 2.02 -4.79
CA ILE A 164 4.91 2.53 -4.00
C ILE A 164 3.65 1.75 -4.36
N SER A 165 3.38 1.57 -5.65
CA SER A 165 2.20 0.83 -6.12
C SER A 165 2.24 -0.64 -5.69
N PHE A 166 3.43 -1.26 -5.75
CA PHE A 166 3.66 -2.62 -5.22
C PHE A 166 3.38 -2.69 -3.73
N TYR A 167 3.95 -1.78 -2.93
CA TYR A 167 3.79 -1.76 -1.48
C TYR A 167 2.31 -1.61 -1.10
N LEU A 168 1.60 -0.64 -1.70
CA LEU A 168 0.18 -0.42 -1.46
C LEU A 168 -0.66 -1.67 -1.76
N MET A 169 -0.40 -2.33 -2.89
CA MET A 169 -1.05 -3.60 -3.23
C MET A 169 -0.72 -4.70 -2.22
N ALA A 170 0.55 -4.88 -1.87
CA ALA A 170 1.00 -5.92 -0.95
C ALA A 170 0.33 -5.80 0.43
N VAL A 171 0.13 -4.59 0.94
CA VAL A 171 -0.49 -4.34 2.26
C VAL A 171 -1.99 -4.00 2.19
N SER A 172 -2.62 -4.06 1.01
CA SER A 172 -3.99 -3.58 0.81
C SER A 172 -5.07 -4.30 1.64
N ARG A 173 -4.82 -5.54 2.05
CA ARG A 173 -5.68 -6.29 2.99
C ARG A 173 -5.25 -6.21 4.46
N ALA A 174 -4.05 -5.68 4.73
CA ALA A 174 -3.52 -5.57 6.08
C ALA A 174 -4.03 -4.27 6.71
N LEU A 175 -5.20 -4.24 7.33
CA LEU A 175 -5.80 -2.99 7.80
C LEU A 175 -5.25 -2.55 9.17
N ILE A 176 -5.10 -1.23 9.37
CA ILE A 176 -4.72 -0.62 10.65
C ILE A 176 -5.98 -0.38 11.50
N GLY A 177 -5.88 -0.65 12.81
CA GLY A 177 -6.95 -0.44 13.79
C GLY A 177 -7.59 -1.76 14.25
N ASP A 178 -8.85 -1.69 14.69
CA ASP A 178 -9.61 -2.84 15.20
C ASP A 178 -10.32 -3.62 14.09
N LYS A 179 -10.26 -3.14 12.84
CA LYS A 179 -10.87 -3.78 11.67
C LYS A 179 -9.82 -4.54 10.87
N GLY A 180 -10.05 -5.83 10.64
CA GLY A 180 -9.24 -6.68 9.76
C GLY A 180 -7.98 -7.28 10.39
N ASP A 181 -7.32 -8.17 9.65
CA ASP A 181 -6.02 -8.70 10.02
C ASP A 181 -4.92 -7.68 9.72
N LYS A 182 -3.85 -7.68 10.53
CA LYS A 182 -2.64 -6.84 10.32
C LYS A 182 -1.68 -7.44 9.29
N TYR A 183 -2.20 -8.29 8.42
CA TYR A 183 -1.45 -8.95 7.37
C TYR A 183 -2.33 -9.13 6.13
N SER A 184 -1.67 -9.39 5.01
CA SER A 184 -2.26 -9.54 3.70
C SER A 184 -1.75 -10.82 3.08
N THR A 185 -2.65 -11.60 2.49
CA THR A 185 -2.34 -12.83 1.74
C THR A 185 -2.51 -12.58 0.24
N GLU A 186 -2.23 -11.36 -0.21
CA GLU A 186 -2.29 -11.01 -1.63
C GLU A 186 -1.40 -11.94 -2.47
N LYS A 187 -1.93 -12.33 -3.62
CA LYS A 187 -1.19 -13.16 -4.57
C LYS A 187 -0.27 -12.29 -5.42
N ILE A 188 0.85 -12.84 -5.88
CA ILE A 188 1.78 -12.11 -6.75
C ILE A 188 1.05 -11.68 -8.02
N GLU A 189 0.20 -12.55 -8.57
CA GLU A 189 -0.61 -12.30 -9.76
C GLU A 189 -1.58 -11.12 -9.58
N SER A 190 -2.21 -11.01 -8.41
CA SER A 190 -3.08 -9.88 -8.08
C SER A 190 -2.27 -8.59 -7.92
N ILE A 191 -1.10 -8.67 -7.28
CA ILE A 191 -0.22 -7.52 -7.12
C ILE A 191 0.29 -7.04 -8.48
N THR A 192 0.78 -7.93 -9.34
CA THR A 192 1.31 -7.57 -10.66
C THR A 192 0.24 -6.96 -11.55
N LYS A 193 -0.95 -7.58 -11.57
CA LYS A 193 -2.12 -7.11 -12.31
C LYS A 193 -2.49 -5.69 -11.91
N TYR A 194 -2.76 -5.45 -10.62
CA TYR A 194 -3.35 -4.19 -10.18
C TYR A 194 -2.33 -3.10 -9.85
N ALA A 195 -1.08 -3.45 -9.49
CA ALA A 195 0.00 -2.46 -9.36
C ALA A 195 0.62 -2.07 -10.71
N ASN A 196 0.18 -2.67 -11.83
CA ASN A 196 0.75 -2.45 -13.16
C ASN A 196 2.29 -2.59 -13.17
N ILE A 197 2.78 -3.71 -12.64
CA ILE A 197 4.21 -4.02 -12.55
C ILE A 197 4.53 -5.36 -13.21
N ASN A 198 5.76 -5.46 -13.73
CA ASN A 198 6.24 -6.70 -14.31
C ASN A 198 6.53 -7.73 -13.20
N GLU A 199 6.01 -8.94 -13.35
CA GLU A 199 6.22 -10.05 -12.42
C GLU A 199 7.70 -10.32 -12.12
N LYS A 200 8.59 -10.19 -13.12
CA LYS A 200 10.04 -10.38 -12.96
C LYS A 200 10.68 -9.38 -11.99
N THR A 201 10.04 -8.24 -11.74
CA THR A 201 10.52 -7.20 -10.82
C THR A 201 9.98 -7.34 -9.41
N VAL A 202 8.96 -8.18 -9.19
CA VAL A 202 8.30 -8.35 -7.89
C VAL A 202 9.28 -8.82 -6.82
N SER A 203 10.09 -9.84 -7.11
CA SER A 203 11.09 -10.35 -6.15
C SER A 203 12.03 -9.24 -5.72
N THR A 204 12.56 -8.46 -6.67
CA THR A 204 13.47 -7.35 -6.36
C THR A 204 12.82 -6.24 -5.54
N TYR A 205 11.52 -5.95 -5.75
CA TYR A 205 10.79 -4.97 -4.95
C TYR A 205 10.54 -5.47 -3.53
N ILE A 206 10.20 -6.76 -3.38
CA ILE A 206 10.07 -7.42 -2.09
C ILE A 206 11.38 -7.33 -1.31
N SER A 207 12.51 -7.73 -1.90
CA SER A 207 13.81 -7.69 -1.22
C SER A 207 14.17 -6.26 -0.81
N ALA A 208 14.01 -5.28 -1.72
CA ALA A 208 14.31 -3.87 -1.42
C ALA A 208 13.49 -3.31 -0.25
N LEU A 209 12.18 -3.59 -0.21
CA LEU A 209 11.30 -3.14 0.88
C LEU A 209 11.55 -3.92 2.18
N PHE A 210 11.93 -5.19 2.09
CA PHE A 210 12.27 -6.02 3.24
C PHE A 210 13.57 -5.57 3.90
N ASP A 211 14.62 -5.36 3.11
CA ASP A 211 15.93 -4.88 3.57
C ASP A 211 15.83 -3.46 4.16
N SER A 212 14.96 -2.63 3.57
CA SER A 212 14.65 -1.29 4.08
C SER A 212 13.71 -1.30 5.28
N LYS A 213 13.27 -2.46 5.76
CA LYS A 213 12.36 -2.62 6.90
C LYS A 213 11.03 -1.86 6.74
N LEU A 214 10.51 -1.81 5.52
CA LEU A 214 9.18 -1.26 5.21
C LEU A 214 8.14 -2.38 5.13
N LEU A 215 8.49 -3.49 4.49
CA LEU A 215 7.61 -4.64 4.27
C LEU A 215 8.18 -5.88 4.92
N PHE A 216 7.37 -6.56 5.73
CA PHE A 216 7.71 -7.89 6.23
C PHE A 216 6.97 -8.95 5.42
N LYS A 217 7.69 -9.98 4.97
CA LYS A 217 7.15 -11.09 4.18
C LYS A 217 7.47 -12.42 4.84
N LEU A 218 6.45 -13.28 4.97
CA LEU A 218 6.59 -14.71 5.20
C LEU A 218 6.14 -15.48 3.95
N THR A 219 6.73 -16.64 3.73
CA THR A 219 6.16 -17.64 2.81
C THR A 219 5.82 -18.90 3.61
N LEU A 220 4.58 -19.36 3.49
CA LEU A 220 4.10 -20.61 4.04
C LEU A 220 3.93 -21.63 2.92
N ARG A 221 4.33 -22.87 3.16
CA ARG A 221 4.22 -23.96 2.20
C ARG A 221 3.14 -24.93 2.62
N GLU A 222 2.25 -25.25 1.71
CA GLU A 222 1.23 -26.27 1.84
C GLU A 222 1.57 -27.44 0.91
N ILE A 223 1.50 -28.66 1.44
CA ILE A 223 1.53 -29.88 0.63
C ILE A 223 0.11 -30.41 0.65
N THR A 224 -0.57 -30.32 -0.49
CA THR A 224 -1.96 -30.76 -0.61
C THR A 224 -2.08 -32.28 -0.49
N LYS A 225 -3.31 -32.79 -0.32
CA LYS A 225 -3.58 -34.23 -0.27
C LYS A 225 -3.12 -34.98 -1.53
N THR A 226 -3.05 -34.29 -2.67
CA THR A 226 -2.58 -34.84 -3.96
C THR A 226 -1.06 -34.76 -4.12
N GLY A 227 -0.33 -34.22 -3.14
CA GLY A 227 1.12 -34.02 -3.19
C GLY A 227 1.56 -32.74 -3.89
N GLU A 228 0.64 -31.91 -4.37
CA GLU A 228 0.96 -30.61 -4.98
C GLU A 228 1.51 -29.64 -3.92
N ILE A 229 2.61 -28.97 -4.23
CA ILE A 229 3.25 -27.97 -3.37
C ILE A 229 2.72 -26.59 -3.74
N ARG A 230 2.16 -25.87 -2.77
CA ARG A 230 1.69 -24.49 -2.93
C ARG A 230 2.36 -23.58 -1.93
N ASP A 231 2.97 -22.50 -2.43
CA ASP A 231 3.58 -21.47 -1.61
C ASP A 231 2.63 -20.27 -1.49
N HIS A 232 2.40 -19.83 -0.25
CA HIS A 232 1.51 -18.74 0.10
C HIS A 232 2.32 -17.60 0.71
N ASN A 233 2.31 -16.44 0.06
CA ASN A 233 2.96 -15.25 0.60
C ASN A 233 2.05 -14.54 1.58
N VAL A 234 2.65 -14.07 2.68
CA VAL A 234 1.98 -13.25 3.68
C VAL A 234 2.80 -11.98 3.87
N TYR A 235 2.15 -10.84 3.69
CA TYR A 235 2.74 -9.51 3.77
C TYR A 235 2.20 -8.77 5.00
N SER A 236 3.05 -7.99 5.66
CA SER A 236 2.64 -6.96 6.62
C SER A 236 3.59 -5.78 6.56
N ARG A 237 3.20 -4.70 7.21
CA ARG A 237 4.13 -3.62 7.54
C ARG A 237 5.19 -4.16 8.49
N TRP A 238 6.41 -3.69 8.36
CA TRP A 238 7.51 -4.17 9.20
C TRP A 238 7.27 -3.97 10.70
N CYS A 239 6.63 -2.86 11.05
CA CYS A 239 6.25 -2.54 12.42
C CYS A 239 5.22 -3.53 13.01
N GLU A 240 4.55 -4.34 12.17
CA GLU A 240 3.54 -5.31 12.55
C GLU A 240 4.03 -6.77 12.46
N ARG A 241 5.31 -7.01 12.17
CA ARG A 241 5.90 -8.36 12.01
C ARG A 241 5.67 -9.30 13.20
N ASP A 242 5.62 -8.75 14.42
CA ASP A 242 5.37 -9.56 15.62
C ASP A 242 3.91 -10.02 15.68
N ASN A 243 2.95 -9.28 15.11
CA ASN A 243 1.56 -9.74 14.97
C ASN A 243 1.47 -10.94 14.03
N ILE A 244 2.19 -10.92 12.91
CA ILE A 244 2.26 -12.10 12.05
C ILE A 244 2.90 -13.26 12.80
N THR A 245 4.01 -13.03 13.51
CA THR A 245 4.69 -14.08 14.29
C THR A 245 3.73 -14.71 15.31
N TRP A 246 2.90 -13.90 15.96
CA TRP A 246 1.86 -14.36 16.89
C TRP A 246 0.78 -15.23 16.21
N LYS A 247 0.43 -14.95 14.95
CA LYS A 247 -0.57 -15.72 14.20
C LYS A 247 -0.12 -17.12 13.79
N ILE A 248 1.21 -17.37 13.71
CA ILE A 248 1.78 -18.65 13.27
C ILE A 248 1.17 -19.84 14.02
N GLU A 249 1.03 -19.72 15.35
CA GLU A 249 0.56 -20.82 16.23
C GLU A 249 -0.84 -20.55 16.82
N SER A 250 -1.58 -19.58 16.29
CA SER A 250 -2.93 -19.23 16.81
C SER A 250 -4.01 -19.04 15.76
N ASN A 251 -3.66 -19.23 14.49
CA ASN A 251 -4.58 -19.13 13.39
C ASN A 251 -4.53 -20.42 12.57
N ASP A 252 -5.69 -21.06 12.41
CA ASP A 252 -5.82 -22.34 11.72
C ASP A 252 -5.27 -22.30 10.29
N TRP A 253 -5.37 -21.16 9.60
CA TRP A 253 -4.84 -21.03 8.24
C TRP A 253 -3.31 -21.10 8.20
N PHE A 254 -2.64 -20.60 9.24
CA PHE A 254 -1.18 -20.71 9.42
C PHE A 254 -0.76 -22.09 9.91
N MET A 255 -1.42 -22.61 10.95
CA MET A 255 -1.05 -23.87 11.60
C MET A 255 -1.08 -25.07 10.66
N ASN A 256 -1.97 -25.05 9.67
CA ASN A 256 -2.08 -26.09 8.65
C ASN A 256 -1.01 -26.01 7.55
N LYS A 257 -0.03 -25.10 7.65
CA LYS A 257 1.03 -24.89 6.66
C LYS A 257 2.40 -24.88 7.33
N THR A 258 3.40 -25.24 6.55
CA THR A 258 4.80 -25.21 6.98
C THR A 258 5.37 -23.82 6.77
N LEU A 259 5.86 -23.18 7.83
CA LEU A 259 6.64 -21.95 7.70
C LEU A 259 7.91 -22.23 6.87
N PHE A 260 8.08 -21.55 5.74
CA PHE A 260 9.10 -21.89 4.75
C PHE A 260 10.17 -20.80 4.60
N LYS A 261 9.78 -19.53 4.39
CA LYS A 261 10.72 -18.41 4.20
C LYS A 261 10.38 -17.18 5.05
N ILE A 262 11.40 -16.41 5.39
CA ILE A 262 11.30 -15.00 5.81
C ILE A 262 12.03 -14.15 4.77
N GLY A 263 11.34 -13.18 4.18
CA GLY A 263 11.85 -12.47 3.00
C GLY A 263 12.14 -13.49 1.89
N ASP A 264 13.42 -13.61 1.54
CA ASP A 264 13.93 -14.59 0.57
C ASP A 264 14.74 -15.73 1.21
N LYS A 265 14.96 -15.69 2.54
CA LYS A 265 15.73 -16.71 3.26
C LYS A 265 14.85 -17.92 3.59
N GLU A 266 15.27 -19.09 3.12
CA GLU A 266 14.70 -20.38 3.56
C GLU A 266 15.10 -20.69 5.00
N LEU A 267 14.14 -21.19 5.76
CA LEU A 267 14.34 -21.51 7.16
C LEU A 267 14.74 -22.97 7.35
N SER A 268 15.79 -23.20 8.14
CA SER A 268 16.07 -24.51 8.73
C SER A 268 14.95 -24.95 9.69
N GLU A 269 14.91 -26.22 10.04
CA GLU A 269 13.96 -26.73 11.05
C GLU A 269 14.13 -26.04 12.41
N THR A 270 15.38 -25.83 12.83
CA THR A 270 15.71 -25.10 14.08
C THR A 270 15.17 -23.67 14.07
N GLU A 271 15.30 -22.94 12.96
CA GLU A 271 14.77 -21.58 12.84
C GLU A 271 13.24 -21.55 12.83
N ARG A 272 12.59 -22.55 12.22
CA ARG A 272 11.12 -22.68 12.28
C ARG A 272 10.66 -22.93 13.70
N ASN A 273 11.28 -23.89 14.41
CA ASN A 273 10.92 -24.20 15.80
C ASN A 273 11.16 -23.00 16.71
N TYR A 274 12.24 -22.24 16.50
CA TYR A 274 12.47 -20.98 17.20
C TYR A 274 11.33 -19.98 17.02
N LEU A 275 10.86 -19.77 15.79
CA LEU A 275 9.76 -18.84 15.51
C LEU A 275 8.42 -19.32 16.05
N LYS A 276 8.15 -20.63 15.95
CA LYS A 276 6.97 -21.25 16.58
C LYS A 276 7.01 -21.11 18.10
N ASN A 277 8.14 -21.36 18.74
CA ASN A 277 8.31 -21.17 20.18
C ASN A 277 8.17 -19.71 20.59
N LYS A 278 8.68 -18.76 19.79
CA LYS A 278 8.44 -17.33 20.00
C LYS A 278 6.93 -17.03 19.95
N SER A 279 6.20 -17.59 18.99
CA SER A 279 4.74 -17.48 18.90
C SER A 279 4.06 -18.07 20.14
N ARG A 280 4.35 -19.33 20.48
CA ARG A 280 3.79 -20.07 21.63
C ARG A 280 4.01 -19.35 22.95
N LYS A 281 5.20 -18.79 23.17
CA LYS A 281 5.52 -17.97 24.34
C LYS A 281 4.64 -16.73 24.46
N LEU A 282 4.29 -16.08 23.34
CA LEU A 282 3.35 -14.95 23.34
C LEU A 282 1.91 -15.37 23.72
N HIS A 283 1.58 -16.65 23.58
CA HIS A 283 0.29 -17.25 23.98
C HIS A 283 0.33 -17.95 25.34
N GLY A 284 1.47 -17.99 26.02
CA GLY A 284 1.63 -18.76 27.26
C GLY A 284 1.57 -20.29 27.04
N LEU A 285 1.83 -20.77 25.83
CA LEU A 285 1.89 -22.19 25.49
C LEU A 285 3.32 -22.74 25.75
N SER A 286 3.41 -24.05 26.03
CA SER A 286 4.69 -24.76 26.21
C SER A 286 5.53 -24.77 24.93
N GLU A 287 6.85 -24.78 25.01
CA GLU A 287 7.72 -24.90 23.84
C GLU A 287 7.59 -26.27 23.15
N ILE A 288 7.83 -26.31 21.85
CA ILE A 288 8.02 -27.53 21.05
C ILE A 288 9.50 -27.67 20.70
N TYR A 289 10.03 -28.88 20.84
CA TYR A 289 11.44 -29.21 20.59
C TYR A 289 11.65 -29.59 19.12
#